data_AF-E2AEW3-F1
#
_entry.id   AF-E2AEW3-F1
#
_cell.length_a   1.000
_cell.length_b   1.000
_cell.length_c   1.000
_cell.angle_alpha   90.00
_cell.angle_beta   90.00
_cell.angle_gamma   90.00
#
_symmetry.space_group_name_H-M   'P 1'
#
loop_
_entity.id
_entity.type
_entity.pdbx_description
1 polymer ?
#
loop_
_entity_poly.entity_id
_entity_poly.type
_entity_poly.pdbx_seq_one_letter_code
_entity_poly.pdbx_strand_id
1 'polypeptide(L)' 'KRYQCHKCPRIFVWKCTLKRHLRNECGKEPRFKCPHCDYRGKWKANISRHIKRLH' A
#
# COMPACT_ATOMS: atom_id res chain seq x y z
N LYS A 1 -3.59 -22.33 -2.85
CA LYS A 1 -3.25 -21.94 -1.46
C LYS A 1 -3.22 -20.41 -1.37
N ARG A 2 -4.05 -19.78 -0.54
CA ARG A 2 -4.06 -18.33 -0.35
C ARG A 2 -3.30 -17.98 0.94
N TYR A 3 -2.66 -16.82 0.97
CA TYR A 3 -1.83 -16.35 2.07
C TYR A 3 -2.55 -15.19 2.78
N GLN A 4 -3.13 -15.47 3.95
CA GLN A 4 -3.83 -14.48 4.75
C GLN A 4 -2.86 -13.78 5.70
N CYS A 5 -3.03 -12.46 5.86
CA CYS A 5 -2.33 -11.70 6.88
C CYS A 5 -2.94 -11.97 8.27
N HIS A 6 -2.12 -12.18 9.29
CA HIS A 6 -2.59 -12.41 10.66
C HIS A 6 -2.94 -11.10 11.40
N LYS A 7 -2.54 -9.95 10.85
CA LYS A 7 -2.73 -8.62 11.46
C LYS A 7 -3.85 -7.82 10.79
N CYS A 8 -4.39 -8.27 9.67
CA CYS A 8 -5.46 -7.58 8.94
C CYS A 8 -6.22 -8.58 8.04
N PRO A 9 -7.44 -8.27 7.58
CA PRO A 9 -8.26 -9.21 6.80
C PRO A 9 -7.81 -9.38 5.33
N ARG A 10 -6.59 -8.94 4.96
CA ARG A 10 -6.09 -9.00 3.58
C ARG A 10 -5.60 -10.40 3.24
N ILE A 11 -5.97 -10.87 2.06
CA ILE A 11 -5.59 -12.16 1.50
C ILE A 11 -4.77 -11.93 0.23
N PHE A 12 -3.70 -12.69 0.07
CA PHE A 12 -2.77 -12.60 -1.05
C PHE A 12 -2.67 -13.95 -1.77
N VAL A 13 -2.50 -13.91 -3.08
CA VAL A 13 -2.30 -15.11 -3.90
C VAL A 13 -0.88 -15.67 -3.73
N TRP A 14 0.10 -14.80 -3.44
CA TRP A 14 1.52 -15.13 -3.41
C TRP A 14 2.15 -14.85 -2.04
N LYS A 15 3.10 -15.70 -1.62
CA LYS A 15 3.84 -15.51 -0.35
C LYS A 15 4.69 -14.24 -0.38
N CYS A 16 5.28 -13.90 -1.52
CA CYS A 16 6.09 -12.70 -1.69
C CYS A 16 5.28 -11.41 -1.50
N THR A 17 4.04 -11.38 -1.99
CA THR A 17 3.16 -10.21 -1.84
C THR A 17 2.67 -10.07 -0.40
N LEU A 18 2.34 -11.18 0.29
CA LEU A 18 2.08 -11.15 1.74
C LEU A 18 3.30 -10.64 2.52
N LYS A 19 4.52 -11.12 2.22
CA LYS A 19 5.75 -10.71 2.91
C LYS A 19 6.02 -9.21 2.72
N ARG A 20 5.82 -8.69 1.51
CA ARG A 20 5.92 -7.26 1.20
C ARG A 20 4.87 -6.44 1.95
N HIS A 21 3.63 -6.93 2.00
CA HIS A 21 2.53 -6.31 2.73
C HIS A 21 2.85 -6.21 4.22
N LEU A 22 3.26 -7.31 4.85
CA LEU A 22 3.63 -7.33 6.27
C LEU A 22 4.78 -6.37 6.60
N ARG A 23 5.76 -6.27 5.71
CA ARG A 23 6.93 -5.40 5.91
C ARG A 23 6.59 -3.91 5.80
N ASN A 24 5.73 -3.53 4.85
CA ASN A 24 5.63 -2.13 4.41
C ASN A 24 4.24 -1.52 4.57
N GLU A 25 3.19 -2.32 4.68
CA GLU A 25 1.80 -1.83 4.62
C GLU A 25 0.97 -2.19 5.85
N CYS A 26 1.24 -3.33 6.46
CA CYS A 26 0.46 -3.85 7.57
C CYS A 26 0.83 -3.13 8.87
N GLY A 27 -0.14 -2.44 9.47
CA GLY A 27 0.09 -1.61 10.66
C GLY A 27 0.99 -0.40 10.42
N LYS A 28 1.23 -0.03 9.14
CA LYS A 28 2.03 1.13 8.77
C LYS A 28 1.16 2.16 8.06
N GLU A 29 1.26 3.39 8.52
CA GLU A 29 0.59 4.52 7.90
C GLU A 29 1.18 4.83 6.51
N PRO A 30 0.37 5.40 5.60
CA PRO A 30 0.84 5.77 4.28
C PRO A 30 1.87 6.91 4.40
N ARG A 31 3.13 6.58 4.14
CA ARG A 31 4.28 7.48 4.30
C ARG A 31 4.36 8.56 3.21
N PHE A 32 3.76 8.34 2.05
CA PHE A 32 3.92 9.25 0.92
C PHE A 32 2.71 10.18 0.84
N LYS A 33 2.92 11.50 1.03
CA LYS A 33 1.88 12.52 0.86
C LYS A 33 1.90 13.08 -0.56
N CYS A 34 0.74 13.38 -1.12
CA CYS A 34 0.63 14.17 -2.34
C CYS A 34 1.05 15.62 -2.06
N PRO A 35 1.79 16.29 -2.96
CA PRO A 35 2.15 17.70 -2.77
C PRO A 35 0.99 18.67 -3.04
N HIS A 36 -0.05 18.24 -3.75
CA HIS A 36 -1.17 19.11 -4.16
C HIS A 36 -2.44 18.93 -3.32
N CYS A 37 -2.52 17.88 -2.49
CA CYS A 37 -3.68 17.62 -1.63
C CYS A 37 -3.31 16.74 -0.42
N ASP A 38 -4.28 16.47 0.47
CA ASP A 38 -4.06 15.65 1.67
C ASP A 38 -4.07 14.13 1.42
N TYR A 39 -4.12 13.70 0.17
CA TYR A 39 -4.04 12.28 -0.16
C TYR A 39 -2.69 11.67 0.26
N ARG A 40 -2.75 10.52 0.94
CA ARG A 40 -1.58 9.75 1.35
C ARG A 40 -1.61 8.34 0.76
N GLY A 41 -0.47 7.90 0.25
CA GLY A 41 -0.26 6.61 -0.38
C GLY A 41 0.79 5.78 0.36
N LYS A 42 0.64 4.44 0.30
CA LYS A 42 1.62 3.50 0.86
C LYS A 42 2.85 3.31 -0.03
N TRP A 43 2.75 3.70 -1.31
CA TRP A 43 3.80 3.51 -2.31
C TRP A 43 3.98 4.79 -3.14
N LYS A 44 5.22 5.12 -3.51
CA LYS A 44 5.52 6.22 -4.43
C LYS A 44 4.75 6.11 -5.74
N ALA A 45 4.68 4.90 -6.32
CA ALA A 45 3.95 4.66 -7.56
C ALA A 45 2.46 5.01 -7.46
N ASN A 46 1.85 4.83 -6.28
CA ASN A 46 0.47 5.22 -6.06
C ASN A 46 0.30 6.74 -6.06
N ILE A 47 1.24 7.48 -5.43
CA ILE A 47 1.23 8.95 -5.45
C ILE A 47 1.50 9.47 -6.86
N SER A 48 2.50 8.96 -7.57
CA SER A 48 2.78 9.37 -8.94
C SER A 48 1.58 9.16 -9.87
N ARG A 49 0.88 8.03 -9.74
CA ARG A 49 -0.35 7.78 -10.49
C ARG A 49 -1.51 8.68 -10.05
N HIS A 50 -1.62 8.94 -8.75
CA HIS A 50 -2.63 9.84 -8.19
C HIS A 50 -2.46 11.25 -8.74
N ILE A 51 -1.23 11.79 -8.69
CA ILE A 51 -0.90 13.11 -9.23
C ILE A 51 -1.31 13.13 -10.70
N LYS A 52 -0.72 12.27 -11.55
CA LYS A 52 -1.03 12.23 -13.00
C LYS A 52 -2.51 12.11 -13.39
N ARG A 53 -3.38 11.62 -12.50
CA ARG A 53 -4.80 11.42 -12.79
C ARG A 53 -5.69 12.53 -12.25
N LEU A 54 -5.25 13.26 -11.24
CA LEU A 54 -6.07 14.24 -10.52
C LEU A 54 -5.47 15.66 -10.56
N HIS A 55 -4.22 15.80 -10.98
CA HIS A 55 -3.44 17.04 -11.10
C HIS A 55 -2.61 17.00 -12.38
#